data_AF-A0AA40DS42-F1
#
_entry.id   AF-A0AA40DS42-F1
#
_cell.length_a   1.000
_cell.length_b   1.000
_cell.length_c   1.000
_cell.angle_alpha   90.00
_cell.angle_beta   90.00
_cell.angle_gamma   90.00
#
_symmetry.space_group_name_H-M   'P 1'
#
loop_
_entity.id
_entity.type
_entity.pdbx_description
1 polymer ?
#
loop_
_entity_poly.entity_id
_entity_poly.type
_entity_poly.pdbx_seq_one_letter_code
_entity_poly.pdbx_strand_id
1 'polypeptide(L)' 'VVDGKGVFRADTRYQLPTDDGADIFVRTAGPAQADGRIHLAVRLETSSAAYYWVNSIVAVAVRT' A
#
# COMPACT_ATOMS: atom_id res chain seq x y z
N VAL A 1 -12.75 -1.38 -6.04
CA VAL A 1 -14.21 -1.68 -6.08
C VAL A 1 -14.99 -0.43 -5.69
N VAL A 2 -16.18 -0.20 -6.23
CA VAL A 2 -17.06 0.90 -5.77
C VAL A 2 -18.07 0.32 -4.79
N ASP A 3 -18.21 0.92 -3.61
CA ASP A 3 -19.17 0.46 -2.61
C ASP A 3 -20.60 0.95 -2.88
N GLY A 4 -21.58 0.49 -2.09
CA GLY A 4 -22.99 0.85 -2.26
C GLY A 4 -23.32 2.33 -2.08
N LYS A 5 -22.35 3.16 -1.66
CA LYS A 5 -22.47 4.62 -1.55
C LYS A 5 -21.78 5.35 -2.70
N GLY A 6 -21.28 4.62 -3.71
CA GLY A 6 -20.57 5.20 -4.84
C GLY A 6 -19.10 5.54 -4.54
N VAL A 7 -18.55 5.14 -3.39
CA VAL A 7 -17.15 5.45 -3.04
C VAL A 7 -16.23 4.38 -3.59
N PHE A 8 -15.25 4.78 -4.40
CA PHE A 8 -14.18 3.89 -4.83
C PHE A 8 -13.29 3.51 -3.64
N ARG A 9 -13.01 2.22 -3.48
CA ARG A 9 -12.07 1.67 -2.51
C ARG A 9 -11.00 0.84 -3.22
N ALA A 10 -9.74 1.21 -3.02
CA ALA A 10 -8.60 0.44 -3.46
C ALA A 10 -8.32 -0.71 -2.48
N ASP A 11 -7.93 -1.86 -3.02
CA ASP A 11 -7.32 -2.99 -2.30
C ASP A 11 -6.36 -3.67 -3.28
N THR A 12 -5.10 -3.28 -3.26
CA THR A 12 -4.07 -3.76 -4.20
C THR A 12 -3.03 -4.62 -3.49
N ARG A 13 -2.46 -5.57 -4.22
CA ARG A 13 -1.41 -6.48 -3.74
C ARG A 13 -0.38 -6.65 -4.86
N TYR A 14 0.87 -6.32 -4.61
CA TYR A 14 1.96 -6.42 -5.59
C TYR A 14 3.31 -6.59 -4.88
N GLN A 15 4.34 -6.93 -5.65
CA GLN A 15 5.73 -6.99 -5.18
C GLN A 15 6.47 -5.75 -5.60
N LEU A 16 7.36 -5.25 -4.74
CA LEU A 16 8.33 -4.21 -5.02
C LEU A 16 9.73 -4.84 -4.96
N PRO A 17 10.32 -5.18 -6.11
CA PRO A 17 11.70 -5.64 -6.17
C PRO A 17 12.64 -4.45 -5.93
N THR A 18 13.63 -4.65 -5.07
CA THR A 18 14.72 -3.70 -4.86
C THR A 18 15.83 -3.94 -5.87
N ASP A 19 16.70 -2.94 -6.07
CA ASP A 19 17.84 -3.02 -6.98
C ASP A 19 18.95 -3.97 -6.47
N ASP A 20 18.97 -4.26 -5.17
CA ASP A 20 19.86 -5.21 -4.52
C ASP A 20 19.26 -6.63 -4.34
N GLY A 21 18.09 -6.90 -4.95
CA GLY A 21 17.55 -8.26 -5.11
C GLY A 21 16.66 -8.76 -3.97
N ALA A 22 16.17 -7.89 -3.09
CA ALA A 22 15.10 -8.22 -2.15
C ALA A 22 13.72 -7.97 -2.77
N ASP A 23 12.71 -8.70 -2.29
CA ASP A 23 11.32 -8.45 -2.62
C ASP A 23 10.56 -7.95 -1.38
N ILE A 24 9.78 -6.89 -1.55
CA ILE A 24 8.88 -6.37 -0.53
C ILE A 24 7.44 -6.51 -1.03
N PHE A 25 6.64 -7.29 -0.31
CA PHE A 25 5.22 -7.36 -0.55
C PHE A 25 4.56 -6.05 -0.11
N VAL A 26 3.76 -5.48 -1.00
CA VAL A 26 3.00 -4.26 -0.75
C VAL A 26 1.51 -4.55 -0.85
N ARG A 27 0.79 -4.24 0.23
CA ARG A 27 -0.67 -4.13 0.20
C ARG A 27 -1.09 -2.70 0.49
N THR A 28 -1.95 -2.15 -0.36
CA THR A 28 -2.58 -0.85 -0.11
C THR A 28 -4.08 -0.99 0.01
N ALA A 29 -4.69 -0.26 0.95
CA ALA A 29 -6.13 -0.26 1.12
C ALA A 29 -6.64 1.11 1.55
N GLY A 30 -7.70 1.61 0.92
CA GLY A 30 -8.31 2.87 1.34
C GLY A 30 -9.33 3.44 0.35
N PRO A 31 -10.16 4.39 0.80
CA PRO A 31 -11.18 5.02 -0.03
C PRO A 31 -10.65 6.23 -0.81
N ALA A 32 -11.26 6.47 -1.97
CA ALA A 32 -11.24 7.78 -2.60
C ALA A 32 -11.90 8.81 -1.69
N GLN A 33 -11.36 10.02 -1.72
CA GLN A 33 -11.81 11.18 -0.98
C GLN A 33 -12.69 12.06 -1.88
N ALA A 34 -13.49 12.93 -1.26
CA ALA A 34 -14.37 13.84 -2.00
C ALA A 34 -13.60 14.84 -2.89
N ASP A 35 -12.33 15.12 -2.55
CA ASP A 35 -11.44 16.00 -3.32
C ASP A 35 -10.73 15.29 -4.50
N GLY A 36 -11.10 14.04 -4.80
CA GLY A 36 -10.53 13.25 -5.88
C GLY A 36 -9.26 12.47 -5.50
N ARG A 37 -8.64 12.75 -4.34
CA ARG A 37 -7.46 12.01 -3.87
C ARG A 37 -7.83 10.62 -3.36
N ILE A 38 -6.84 9.77 -3.17
CA ILE A 38 -7.00 8.49 -2.48
C ILE A 38 -5.98 8.42 -1.34
N HIS A 39 -6.47 8.19 -0.12
CA HIS A 39 -5.62 7.94 1.05
C HIS A 39 -5.60 6.44 1.33
N LEU A 40 -4.41 5.86 1.40
CA LEU A 40 -4.20 4.42 1.50
C LEU A 40 -3.41 4.10 2.77
N ALA A 41 -3.90 3.16 3.56
CA ALA A 41 -3.08 2.44 4.51
C ALA A 41 -2.19 1.47 3.74
N VAL A 42 -0.88 1.50 4.00
CA VAL A 42 0.10 0.65 3.33
C VAL A 42 0.66 -0.35 4.33
N ARG A 43 0.64 -1.63 3.97
CA ARG A 43 1.33 -2.71 4.67
C ARG A 43 2.49 -3.18 3.80
N LEU A 44 3.66 -3.24 4.42
CA LEU A 44 4.90 -3.75 3.83
C LEU A 44 5.26 -5.05 4.54
N GLU A 45 5.74 -6.04 3.79
CA GLU A 45 6.17 -7.32 4.36
C GLU A 45 7.35 -7.89 3.56
N THR A 46 8.41 -8.30 4.25
CA THR A 46 9.56 -8.98 3.64
C THR A 46 10.25 -9.91 4.65
N SER A 47 10.90 -10.93 4.14
CA SER A 47 11.81 -11.81 4.89
C SER A 47 13.28 -11.39 4.78
N SER A 48 13.60 -10.37 3.95
CA SER A 48 14.97 -9.89 3.79
C SER A 48 15.49 -9.28 5.09
N ALA A 49 16.63 -9.79 5.58
CA ALA A 49 17.25 -9.28 6.81
C ALA A 49 17.67 -7.79 6.68
N ALA A 50 18.12 -7.37 5.48
CA ALA A 50 18.51 -5.99 5.21
C ALA A 50 17.33 -5.01 5.29
N TYR A 51 16.13 -5.47 4.92
CA TYR A 51 14.91 -4.66 4.88
C TYR A 51 13.92 -5.00 5.99
N TYR A 52 14.30 -5.81 6.98
CA TYR A 52 13.35 -6.31 7.99
C TYR A 52 12.66 -5.19 8.78
N TRP A 53 13.30 -4.01 8.86
CA TRP A 53 12.74 -2.80 9.46
C TRP A 53 11.41 -2.35 8.83
N VAL A 54 11.16 -2.62 7.54
CA VAL A 54 9.91 -2.21 6.86
C VAL A 54 8.69 -2.90 7.43
N ASN A 55 8.85 -4.09 8.01
CA ASN A 55 7.77 -4.85 8.65
C ASN A 55 7.18 -4.12 9.87
N SER A 56 7.90 -3.14 10.42
CA SER A 56 7.53 -2.41 11.64
C SER A 56 7.11 -0.96 11.38
N ILE A 57 6.88 -0.59 10.11
CA ILE A 57 6.48 0.78 9.73
C ILE A 57 4.97 0.91 9.63
N VAL A 58 4.45 2.05 10.11
CA VAL A 58 3.12 2.55 9.78
C VAL A 58 3.24 3.52 8.61
N ALA A 59 2.69 3.16 7.46
CA ALA A 59 2.79 3.94 6.23
C ALA A 59 1.41 4.36 5.70
N VAL A 60 1.35 5.59 5.20
CA VAL A 60 0.18 6.17 4.53
C VAL A 60 0.62 6.67 3.16
N ALA A 61 -0.09 6.28 2.11
CA ALA A 61 0.12 6.80 0.77
C ALA A 61 -1.03 7.74 0.37
N VAL A 62 -0.68 8.80 -0.37
CA VAL A 62 -1.61 9.74 -0.97
C VAL A 62 -1.44 9.69 -2.48
N ARG A 63 -2.51 9.36 -3.20
CA ARG A 63 -2.55 9.40 -4.66
C ARG A 63 -3.44 10.55 -5.12
N THR A 64 -2.92 11.38 -6.02
CA THR A 64 -3.63 12.47 -6.70
C THR A 64 -4.20 12.01 -8.03
#